data_AF-A0A2I8ABW5-F1
#
_entry.id   AF-A0A2I8ABW5-F1
#
_cell.length_a   1.000
_cell.length_b   1.000
_cell.length_c   1.000
_cell.angle_alpha   90.00
_cell.angle_beta   90.00
_cell.angle_gamma   90.00
#
_symmetry.space_group_name_H-M   'P 1'
#
loop_
_entity.id
_entity.type
_entity.pdbx_description
1 polymer ?
#
loop_
_entity_poly.entity_id
_entity_poly.type
_entity_poly.pdbx_seq_one_letter_code
_entity_poly.pdbx_strand_id
1 'polypeptide(L)'
;MTIQVNLKPEMEAHLIAQATMQGISVDRYLELLIERHLATSQESEWKLILDQLGRSPSLAKALPLSDEAISRESIYQEREEQQL
;
A
#
# COMPACT_ATOMS: atom_id res chain seq x y z
N MET A 1 -10.37 4.06 -26.40
CA MET A 1 -9.02 4.42 -26.88
C MET A 1 -8.28 3.11 -27.14
N THR A 2 -7.52 3.00 -28.23
CA THR A 2 -6.81 1.75 -28.56
C THR A 2 -5.31 1.99 -28.45
N ILE A 3 -4.62 1.13 -27.70
CA ILE A 3 -3.17 1.16 -27.52
C ILE A 3 -2.62 -0.11 -28.16
N GLN A 4 -1.60 0.02 -29.00
CA GLN A 4 -0.90 -1.12 -29.61
C GLN A 4 0.45 -1.31 -28.91
N VAL A 5 0.73 -2.55 -28.51
CA VAL A 5 1.97 -2.93 -27.82
C VAL A 5 2.59 -4.11 -28.57
N ASN A 6 3.84 -3.96 -29.01
CA ASN A 6 4.59 -5.06 -29.61
C ASN A 6 5.27 -5.87 -28.50
N LEU A 7 4.85 -7.13 -28.34
CA LEU A 7 5.37 -8.05 -27.33
C LEU A 7 6.36 -9.03 -27.93
N LYS A 8 7.26 -9.57 -27.11
CA LYS A 8 8.08 -10.72 -27.52
C LYS A 8 7.19 -11.96 -27.62
N PRO A 9 7.45 -12.90 -28.55
CA PRO A 9 6.63 -14.10 -28.74
C PRO A 9 6.46 -14.93 -27.47
N GLU A 10 7.52 -15.05 -26.67
CA GLU A 10 7.49 -15.78 -25.39
C GLU A 10 6.50 -15.17 -24.41
N MET A 11 6.41 -13.84 -24.37
CA MET A 11 5.54 -13.11 -23.44
C MET A 11 4.08 -13.21 -23.87
N GLU A 12 3.82 -13.14 -25.17
CA GLU A 12 2.48 -13.35 -25.74
C GLU A 12 1.95 -14.76 -25.41
N ALA A 13 2.78 -15.79 -25.58
CA ALA A 13 2.41 -17.16 -25.23
C ALA A 13 2.06 -17.32 -23.74
N HIS A 14 2.81 -16.67 -22.84
CA HIS A 14 2.50 -16.68 -21.41
C HIS A 14 1.18 -15.97 -21.10
N LEU A 15 0.91 -14.82 -21.72
CA LEU A 15 -0.35 -14.09 -21.52
C LEU A 15 -1.56 -14.90 -22.03
N ILE A 16 -1.43 -15.57 -23.19
CA ILE A 16 -2.45 -16.48 -23.71
C ILE A 16 -2.70 -17.63 -22.73
N ALA A 17 -1.65 -18.26 -22.22
CA ALA A 17 -1.79 -19.37 -21.27
C ALA A 17 -2.51 -18.92 -19.98
N GLN A 18 -2.13 -17.77 -19.43
CA GLN A 18 -2.74 -17.21 -18.22
C GLN A 18 -4.21 -16.82 -18.41
N ALA A 19 -4.54 -16.18 -19.54
CA ALA A 19 -5.93 -15.86 -19.89
C ALA A 19 -6.77 -17.14 -20.05
N THR A 20 -6.22 -18.15 -20.72
CA THR A 20 -6.86 -19.46 -20.91
C THR A 20 -7.13 -20.17 -19.59
N MET A 21 -6.16 -20.15 -18.66
CA MET A 21 -6.35 -20.73 -17.31
C MET A 21 -7.47 -20.06 -16.53
N GLN A 22 -7.72 -18.77 -16.78
CA GLN A 22 -8.80 -18.01 -16.15
C GLN A 22 -10.11 -18.07 -16.95
N GLY A 23 -10.14 -18.75 -18.10
CA GLY A 23 -11.32 -18.86 -18.97
C GLY A 23 -11.74 -17.55 -19.61
N ILE A 24 -10.82 -16.58 -19.78
CA ILE A 24 -11.10 -15.26 -20.35
C ILE A 24 -10.24 -15.00 -21.59
N SER A 25 -10.62 -14.01 -22.39
CA SER A 25 -9.79 -13.56 -23.53
C SER A 25 -8.53 -12.85 -23.06
N VAL A 26 -7.50 -12.85 -23.91
CA VAL A 26 -6.23 -12.15 -23.65
C VAL A 26 -6.44 -10.65 -23.47
N ASP A 27 -7.29 -10.04 -24.29
CA ASP A 27 -7.62 -8.62 -24.17
C ASP A 27 -8.22 -8.31 -22.80
N ARG A 28 -9.16 -9.15 -22.34
CA ARG A 28 -9.79 -8.95 -21.02
C ARG A 28 -8.80 -9.19 -19.89
N TYR A 29 -7.91 -10.15 -20.04
CA TYR A 29 -6.84 -10.41 -19.07
C TYR A 29 -5.89 -9.21 -18.95
N LEU A 30 -5.51 -8.61 -20.08
CA LEU A 30 -4.66 -7.42 -20.12
C LEU A 30 -5.36 -6.20 -19.51
N GLU A 31 -6.64 -5.98 -19.80
CA GLU A 31 -7.44 -4.93 -19.16
C GLU A 31 -7.41 -5.07 -17.64
N LEU A 32 -7.69 -6.27 -17.10
CA LEU A 32 -7.69 -6.52 -15.67
C LEU A 32 -6.31 -6.32 -15.03
N LEU A 33 -5.25 -6.73 -15.72
CA LEU A 33 -3.88 -6.50 -15.25
C LEU A 33 -3.55 -5.00 -15.15
N ILE A 34 -3.94 -4.23 -16.17
CA ILE A 34 -3.73 -2.77 -16.19
C ILE A 34 -4.57 -2.11 -15.09
N GLU A 35 -5.86 -2.44 -14.98
CA GLU A 35 -6.75 -1.93 -13.94
C GLU A 35 -6.19 -2.21 -12.54
N ARG A 36 -5.70 -3.44 -12.29
CA ARG A 36 -5.11 -3.81 -11.00
C ARG A 36 -3.85 -3.01 -10.69
N HIS A 37 -2.99 -2.80 -11.68
CA HIS A 37 -1.75 -2.02 -11.50
C HIS A 37 -2.01 -0.52 -11.30
N LEU A 38 -3.05 0.02 -11.94
CA LEU A 38 -3.45 1.41 -11.74
C LEU A 38 -4.16 1.59 -10.39
N ALA A 39 -4.97 0.62 -9.95
CA ALA A 39 -5.61 0.63 -8.64
C ALA A 39 -4.59 0.58 -7.50
N THR A 40 -3.51 -0.20 -7.62
CA THR A 40 -2.42 -0.19 -6.62
C THR A 40 -1.54 1.06 -6.68
N SER A 41 -1.60 1.83 -7.77
CA SER A 41 -0.94 3.13 -7.90
C SER A 41 -1.75 4.29 -7.30
N GLN A 42 -3.02 4.07 -6.95
CA GLN A 42 -3.90 5.08 -6.36
C GLN A 42 -3.75 5.04 -4.84
N GLU A 43 -3.03 6.05 -4.31
CA GLU A 43 -2.81 6.32 -2.89
C GLU A 43 -2.39 5.11 -2.05
N SER A 44 -1.12 5.10 -1.68
CA SER A 44 -0.56 4.10 -0.79
C SER A 44 -1.51 3.86 0.39
N GLU A 45 -2.03 2.64 0.50
CA GLU A 45 -3.07 2.22 1.45
C GLU A 45 -2.84 2.74 2.87
N TRP A 46 -1.57 2.88 3.28
CA TRP A 46 -1.14 3.47 4.54
C TRP A 46 -1.62 4.92 4.74
N LYS A 47 -1.71 5.75 3.69
CA LYS A 47 -2.22 7.13 3.78
C LYS A 47 -3.69 7.16 4.14
N LEU A 48 -4.49 6.29 3.53
CA LEU A 48 -5.92 6.16 3.85
C LEU A 48 -6.10 5.67 5.29
N ILE A 49 -5.31 4.68 5.71
CA ILE A 49 -5.34 4.16 7.09
C ILE A 49 -4.94 5.26 8.09
N LEU A 50 -3.90 6.06 7.80
CA LEU A 50 -3.47 7.16 8.67
C LEU A 50 -4.51 8.30 8.75
N ASP A 51 -5.12 8.68 7.63
CA ASP A 51 -6.16 9.71 7.64
C ASP A 51 -7.40 9.23 8.42
N GLN A 52 -7.79 7.96 8.26
CA GLN A 52 -8.87 7.36 9.06
C GLN A 52 -8.52 7.29 10.55
N LEU A 53 -7.27 6.94 10.89
CA LEU A 53 -6.80 6.91 12.27
C LEU A 53 -6.85 8.31 12.89
N GLY A 54 -6.32 9.33 12.20
CA GLY A 54 -6.32 10.72 12.68
C GLY A 54 -7.72 11.29 12.93
N ARG A 55 -8.73 10.80 12.20
CA ARG A 55 -10.15 11.16 12.38
C ARG A 55 -10.88 10.29 13.40
N SER A 56 -10.21 9.31 14.00
CA SER A 56 -10.86 8.39 14.94
C SER A 56 -11.34 9.13 16.20
N PRO A 57 -12.57 8.84 16.69
CA PRO A 57 -13.11 9.48 17.89
C PRO A 57 -12.29 9.17 19.16
N SER A 58 -11.55 8.06 19.16
CA SER A 58 -10.67 7.65 20.25
C SER A 58 -9.45 8.58 20.37
N LEU A 59 -8.86 8.99 19.25
CA LEU A 59 -7.73 9.93 19.25
C LEU A 59 -8.19 11.38 19.41
N ALA A 60 -9.36 11.75 18.87
CA ALA A 60 -9.93 13.09 19.01
C ALA A 60 -10.25 13.49 20.47
N LYS A 61 -10.41 12.50 21.35
CA LYS A 61 -10.70 12.70 22.79
C LYS A 61 -9.46 12.57 23.69
N ALA A 62 -8.31 12.17 23.13
CA ALA A 62 -7.09 12.04 23.91
C ALA A 62 -6.55 13.43 24.27
N LEU A 63 -6.13 13.62 25.52
CA LEU A 63 -5.39 14.82 25.88
C LEU A 63 -4.04 14.83 25.16
N PRO A 64 -3.51 16.01 24.81
CA PRO A 64 -2.13 16.14 24.36
C PRO A 64 -1.20 15.58 25.44
N LEU A 65 -0.15 14.88 24.99
CA LEU A 65 0.92 14.48 25.91
C LEU A 65 1.62 15.74 26.44
N SER A 66 2.04 15.70 27.70
CA SER A 66 2.88 16.74 28.26
C SER A 66 4.29 16.68 27.65
N ASP A 67 4.99 17.81 27.64
CA ASP A 67 6.38 17.88 27.15
C ASP A 67 7.29 16.88 27.87
N GLU A 68 7.08 16.67 29.17
CA GLU A 68 7.80 15.67 29.96
C GLU A 68 7.57 14.24 29.44
N ALA A 69 6.32 13.89 29.10
CA ALA A 69 5.97 12.54 28.62
C ALA A 69 6.53 12.22 27.23
N ILE A 70 6.90 13.24 26.46
CA ILE A 70 7.58 13.10 25.16
C ILE A 70 9.05 13.50 25.23
N SER A 71 9.59 13.80 26.42
CA SER A 71 10.98 14.19 26.57
C SER A 71 11.89 13.01 26.29
N ARG A 72 13.08 13.29 25.76
CA ARG A 72 14.08 12.26 25.44
C ARG A 72 14.43 11.47 26.70
N GLU A 73 14.59 12.18 27.81
CA GLU A 73 14.88 11.63 29.12
C GLU A 73 13.80 10.62 29.52
N SER A 74 12.50 10.98 29.43
CA SER A 74 11.40 10.06 29.73
C SER A 74 11.32 8.85 28.79
N ILE A 75 11.66 9.00 27.50
CA ILE A 75 11.54 7.90 26.51
C ILE A 75 12.71 6.91 26.63
N TYR A 76 13.90 7.38 27.02
CA TYR A 76 15.13 6.59 27.01
C TYR A 76 15.67 6.23 28.40
N GLN A 77 15.04 6.70 29.48
CA GLN A 77 15.47 6.46 30.86
C GLN A 77 15.84 5.01 31.14
N GLU A 78 14.98 4.05 30.79
CA GLU A 78 15.22 2.63 31.04
C GLU A 78 16.45 2.08 30.29
N ARG A 79 16.77 2.62 29.11
CA ARG A 79 17.97 2.23 28.34
C ARG A 79 19.25 2.85 28.88
N GLU A 80 19.16 4.04 29.46
CA GLU A 80 20.29 4.74 30.07
C GLU A 80 20.62 4.15 31.45
N GLU A 81 19.61 3.75 32.22
CA GLU A 81 19.77 3.06 33.52
C GLU A 81 20.40 1.66 33.38
N GLN A 82 20.17 0.94 32.28
CA GLN A 82 20.77 -0.38 32.02
C GLN A 82 22.23 -0.34 31.53
N GLN A 83 22.80 0.85 31.34
CA GLN A 83 24.19 1.03 30.89
C GLN A 83 25.13 1.49 32.02
N LEU A 84 24.62 1.61 33.25
CA LEU A 84 25.34 1.94 34.48
C LEU A 84 25.56 0.70 35.36
#